data_AF-A0AAD7QDB7-F1
#
_entry.id   AF-A0AAD7QDB7-F1
#
_cell.length_a   1.000
_cell.length_b   1.000
_cell.length_c   1.000
_cell.angle_alpha   90.00
_cell.angle_beta   90.00
_cell.angle_gamma   90.00
#
_symmetry.space_group_name_H-M   'P 1'
#
loop_
_entity.id
_entity.type
_entity.pdbx_description
1 polymer ?
#
loop_
_entity_poly.entity_id
_entity_poly.type
_entity_poly.pdbx_seq_one_letter_code
_entity_poly.pdbx_strand_id
1 'polypeptide(L)'
;MAHHGDQHSISEQEPQNLFAVVRGNLCFEVYKYGTGTALFQPELICNFPFLDGSCVNWSPSGTYLAELRQEEIFVRGAAPSFCEIMRSSHSEGRQIDFSPGENYIVVNCGKRGEQYAAVQKVIDMKTGIAKKSFEGIAPISMGMLTPTVI
;
A
#
# COMPACT_ATOMS: atom_id res chain seq x y z
N MET A 1 12.49 42.83 18.03
CA MET A 1 11.31 42.17 17.44
C MET A 1 11.56 40.67 17.48
N ALA A 2 10.79 39.94 18.29
CA ALA A 2 10.94 38.51 18.49
C ALA A 2 10.16 37.76 17.41
N HIS A 3 10.84 36.96 16.58
CA HIS A 3 10.18 35.97 15.75
C HIS A 3 9.87 34.74 16.61
N HIS A 4 8.60 34.57 16.95
CA HIS A 4 8.07 33.30 17.45
C HIS A 4 8.08 32.32 16.28
N GLY A 5 9.05 31.41 16.26
CA GLY A 5 9.00 30.22 15.42
C GLY A 5 8.11 29.20 16.12
N ASP A 6 6.91 29.00 15.58
CA ASP A 6 6.03 27.90 15.99
C ASP A 6 6.70 26.57 15.64
N GLN A 7 7.38 25.99 16.63
CA GLN A 7 7.74 24.58 16.62
C GLN A 7 6.46 23.81 16.95
N HIS A 8 5.68 23.46 15.91
CA HIS A 8 4.72 22.38 16.04
C HIS A 8 5.51 21.10 16.34
N SER A 9 5.59 20.76 17.64
CA SER A 9 6.11 19.51 18.15
C SER A 9 5.39 18.38 17.42
N ILE A 10 6.10 17.68 16.53
CA ILE A 10 5.65 16.39 16.03
C ILE A 10 5.58 15.50 17.27
N SER A 11 4.38 15.16 17.72
CA SER A 11 4.23 14.15 18.76
C SER A 11 4.84 12.87 18.22
N GLU A 12 5.92 12.40 18.83
CA GLU A 12 6.51 11.09 18.57
C GLU A 12 5.48 10.03 18.94
N GLN A 13 4.58 9.71 18.01
CA GLN A 13 3.84 8.46 18.08
C GLN A 13 4.87 7.34 17.95
N GLU A 14 4.90 6.45 18.94
CA GLU A 14 5.78 5.30 18.93
C GLU A 14 5.57 4.54 17.61
N PRO A 15 6.66 4.24 16.85
CA PRO A 15 6.53 3.51 15.60
C PRO A 15 5.86 2.16 15.88
N GLN A 16 4.67 1.97 15.30
CA GLN A 16 3.95 0.71 15.48
C GLN A 16 4.57 -0.34 14.55
N ASN A 17 5.16 -1.37 15.14
CA ASN A 17 5.71 -2.52 14.41
C ASN A 17 4.56 -3.42 13.93
N LEU A 18 3.89 -3.00 12.85
CA LEU A 18 2.77 -3.70 12.23
C LEU A 18 3.23 -4.51 11.02
N PHE A 19 2.65 -5.70 10.86
CA PHE A 19 2.95 -6.60 9.75
C PHE A 19 1.66 -7.17 9.19
N ALA A 20 1.51 -7.17 7.87
CA ALA A 20 0.42 -7.84 7.18
C ALA A 20 0.89 -9.22 6.72
N VAL A 21 0.11 -10.26 7.03
CA VAL A 21 0.39 -11.66 6.68
C VAL A 21 -0.76 -12.19 5.85
N VAL A 22 -0.49 -12.55 4.60
CA VAL A 22 -1.47 -13.20 3.72
C VAL A 22 -1.52 -14.70 4.04
N ARG A 23 -2.72 -15.20 4.37
CA ARG A 23 -2.98 -16.62 4.69
C ARG A 23 -3.67 -17.29 3.51
N GLY A 24 -2.87 -17.73 2.53
CA GLY A 24 -3.38 -18.32 1.30
C GLY A 24 -4.33 -17.36 0.56
N ASN A 25 -5.44 -17.89 0.05
CA ASN A 25 -6.42 -17.14 -0.77
C ASN A 25 -7.72 -16.84 0.00
N LEU A 26 -7.65 -16.72 1.32
CA LEU A 26 -8.84 -16.57 2.17
C LEU A 26 -8.86 -15.23 2.90
N CYS A 27 -7.74 -14.86 3.51
CA CYS A 27 -7.62 -13.62 4.26
C CYS A 27 -6.19 -13.09 4.32
N PHE A 28 -6.08 -11.83 4.69
CA PHE A 28 -4.85 -11.28 5.25
C PHE A 28 -5.10 -10.79 6.68
N GLU A 29 -4.10 -10.95 7.52
CA GLU A 29 -4.13 -10.64 8.95
C GLU A 29 -3.10 -9.56 9.24
N VAL A 30 -3.44 -8.60 10.12
CA VAL A 30 -2.48 -7.59 10.58
C VAL A 30 -2.12 -7.88 12.02
N TYR A 31 -0.81 -8.00 12.27
CA TYR A 31 -0.24 -8.27 13.57
C TYR A 31 0.57 -7.09 14.07
N LYS A 32 0.55 -6.86 15.38
CA LYS A 32 1.44 -5.93 16.08
C LYS A 32 2.49 -6.71 16.86
N TYR A 33 3.74 -6.27 16.78
CA TYR A 33 4.80 -6.72 17.69
C TYR A 33 5.04 -5.68 18.79
N GLY A 34 5.06 -6.15 20.03
CA GLY A 34 5.49 -5.34 21.16
C GLY A 34 7.00 -5.08 21.12
N THR A 35 7.41 -3.90 21.60
CA THR A 35 8.82 -3.50 21.78
C THR A 35 9.46 -4.07 23.06
N GLY A 36 8.68 -4.80 23.87
CA GLY A 36 9.10 -5.39 25.14
C GLY A 36 9.86 -6.71 25.00
N THR A 37 10.87 -6.91 25.85
CA THR A 37 11.76 -8.10 25.87
C THR A 37 11.09 -9.39 26.33
N ALA A 38 9.83 -9.34 26.78
CA ALA A 38 9.11 -10.50 27.30
C ALA A 38 8.27 -11.15 26.19
N LEU A 39 8.91 -12.04 25.43
CA LEU A 39 8.33 -12.94 24.43
C LEU A 39 7.82 -12.21 23.18
N PHE A 40 8.46 -12.48 22.03
CA PHE A 40 8.03 -12.08 20.68
C PHE A 40 6.67 -12.71 20.31
N GLN A 41 5.60 -12.30 20.97
CA GLN A 41 4.24 -12.76 20.69
C GLN A 41 3.52 -11.73 19.83
N PRO A 42 3.26 -12.03 18.54
CA PRO A 42 2.48 -11.15 17.69
C PRO A 42 1.04 -11.10 18.16
N GLU A 43 0.49 -9.90 18.34
CA GLU A 43 -0.92 -9.67 18.65
C GLU A 43 -1.70 -9.50 17.34
N LEU A 44 -2.74 -10.32 17.11
CA LEU A 44 -3.64 -10.12 15.98
C LEU A 44 -4.51 -8.89 16.22
N ILE A 45 -4.39 -7.89 15.36
CA ILE A 45 -5.16 -6.65 15.45
C ILE A 45 -6.46 -6.74 14.64
N CYS A 46 -6.37 -7.25 13.41
CA CYS A 46 -7.51 -7.39 12.52
C CYS A 46 -7.23 -8.42 11.42
N ASN A 47 -8.29 -8.87 10.75
CA ASN A 47 -8.21 -9.71 9.56
C ASN A 47 -9.25 -9.26 8.52
N PHE A 48 -8.94 -9.47 7.26
CA PHE A 48 -9.78 -9.09 6.13
C PHE A 48 -9.87 -10.22 5.12
N PRO A 49 -11.02 -10.41 4.45
CA PRO A 49 -11.11 -11.30 3.30
C PRO A 49 -10.08 -10.95 2.24
N PHE A 50 -9.48 -11.96 1.63
CA PHE A 50 -8.47 -11.81 0.59
C PHE A 50 -8.81 -12.71 -0.59
N LEU A 51 -8.99 -12.12 -1.77
CA LEU A 51 -9.38 -12.86 -2.98
C LEU A 51 -8.14 -13.32 -3.74
N ASP A 52 -8.25 -14.44 -4.45
CA ASP A 52 -7.19 -14.93 -5.33
C ASP A 52 -6.76 -13.86 -6.35
N GLY A 53 -5.44 -13.73 -6.55
CA GLY A 53 -4.85 -12.69 -7.39
C GLY A 53 -4.83 -11.28 -6.81
N SER A 54 -5.29 -11.07 -5.58
CA SER A 54 -5.14 -9.78 -4.89
C SER A 54 -3.71 -9.59 -4.36
N CYS A 55 -3.34 -8.36 -3.99
CA CYS A 55 -2.12 -8.10 -3.23
C CYS A 55 -2.36 -7.04 -2.15
N VAL A 56 -1.51 -7.04 -1.12
CA VAL A 56 -1.56 -6.10 0.00
C VAL A 56 -0.23 -5.37 0.09
N ASN A 57 -0.25 -4.05 0.26
CA ASN A 57 0.96 -3.24 0.38
C ASN A 57 0.80 -2.13 1.43
N TRP A 58 1.84 -1.94 2.24
CA TRP A 58 1.91 -0.82 3.18
C TRP A 58 2.37 0.44 2.44
N SER A 59 1.89 1.60 2.86
CA SER A 59 2.47 2.86 2.43
C SER A 59 3.86 3.06 3.07
N PRO A 60 4.76 3.86 2.45
CA PRO A 60 6.13 4.06 2.91
C PRO A 60 6.25 4.51 4.38
N SER A 61 5.29 5.29 4.88
CA SER A 61 5.29 5.77 6.27
C SER A 61 4.49 4.86 7.21
N GLY A 62 3.92 3.76 6.71
CA GLY A 62 3.09 2.83 7.48
C GLY A 62 1.73 3.40 7.91
N THR A 63 1.28 4.52 7.33
CA THR A 63 0.01 5.19 7.66
C THR A 63 -1.17 4.55 6.96
N TYR A 64 -0.94 3.83 5.86
CA TYR A 64 -1.97 3.19 5.05
C TYR A 64 -1.64 1.74 4.71
N LEU A 65 -2.69 0.94 4.58
CA LEU A 65 -2.65 -0.41 4.06
C LEU A 65 -3.57 -0.51 2.85
N ALA A 66 -3.01 -0.77 1.68
CA ALA A 66 -3.76 -0.94 0.45
C ALA A 66 -3.93 -2.40 0.09
N GLU A 67 -5.12 -2.75 -0.38
CA GLU A 67 -5.47 -4.01 -1.00
C GLU A 67 -5.83 -3.74 -2.46
N LEU A 68 -5.07 -4.32 -3.38
CA LEU A 68 -5.37 -4.31 -4.81
C LEU A 68 -6.09 -5.61 -5.15
N ARG A 69 -7.27 -5.48 -5.75
CA ARG A 69 -8.01 -6.55 -6.43
C ARG A 69 -7.99 -6.30 -7.93
N GLN A 70 -8.48 -7.27 -8.70
CA GLN A 70 -8.49 -7.20 -10.17
C GLN A 70 -9.14 -5.93 -10.73
N GLU A 71 -10.18 -5.40 -10.06
CA GLU A 71 -10.96 -4.25 -10.54
C GLU A 71 -11.07 -3.10 -9.51
N GLU A 72 -10.59 -3.30 -8.30
CA GLU A 72 -10.80 -2.37 -7.19
C GLU A 72 -9.53 -2.22 -6.34
N ILE A 73 -9.30 -1.01 -5.85
CA ILE A 73 -8.30 -0.72 -4.81
C ILE A 73 -9.06 -0.27 -3.57
N PHE A 74 -8.67 -0.82 -2.44
CA PHE A 74 -9.14 -0.44 -1.11
C PHE A 74 -7.96 0.07 -0.33
N VAL A 75 -8.04 1.27 0.21
CA VAL A 75 -7.04 1.81 1.13
C VAL A 75 -7.65 1.98 2.48
N ARG A 76 -6.96 1.45 3.48
CA ARG A 76 -7.34 1.54 4.88
C ARG A 76 -6.32 2.41 5.61
N GLY A 77 -6.79 3.21 6.57
CA GLY A 77 -5.90 3.81 7.56
C GLY A 77 -5.19 2.71 8.35
N ALA A 78 -3.96 2.94 8.80
CA ALA A 78 -3.32 2.04 9.73
C ALA A 78 -3.98 2.12 11.13
N ALA A 79 -3.43 1.38 12.09
CA ALA A 79 -3.94 1.28 13.45
C ALA A 79 -4.36 2.64 14.07
N PRO A 80 -5.41 2.66 14.91
CA PRO A 80 -6.05 1.50 15.52
C PRO A 80 -7.24 0.92 14.74
N SER A 81 -7.81 1.63 13.76
CA SER A 81 -9.15 1.29 13.27
C SER A 81 -9.19 0.51 11.96
N PHE A 82 -8.15 0.55 11.13
CA PHE A 82 -8.12 -0.12 9.82
C PHE A 82 -9.36 0.14 8.94
N CYS A 83 -10.00 1.29 9.12
CA CYS A 83 -11.17 1.67 8.34
C CYS A 83 -10.77 2.00 6.90
N GLU A 84 -11.62 1.63 5.95
CA GLU A 84 -11.52 2.08 4.56
C GLU A 84 -11.61 3.62 4.52
N ILE A 85 -10.61 4.26 3.93
CA ILE A 85 -10.54 5.71 3.76
C ILE A 85 -10.63 6.13 2.29
N MET A 86 -10.31 5.20 1.38
CA MET A 86 -10.38 5.43 -0.05
C MET A 86 -10.69 4.11 -0.75
N ARG A 87 -11.55 4.20 -1.77
CA ARG A 87 -11.77 3.14 -2.74
C ARG A 87 -11.72 3.72 -4.14
N SER A 88 -11.05 3.02 -5.06
CA SER A 88 -11.03 3.39 -6.47
C SER A 88 -11.18 2.16 -7.35
N SER A 89 -12.12 2.23 -8.29
CA SER A 89 -12.23 1.24 -9.36
C SER A 89 -11.16 1.48 -10.41
N HIS A 90 -10.66 0.41 -11.01
CA HIS A 90 -9.70 0.46 -12.10
C HIS A 90 -9.88 -0.78 -13.00
N SER A 91 -9.21 -0.78 -14.15
CA SER A 91 -9.24 -1.90 -15.09
C SER A 91 -7.94 -2.70 -14.94
N GLU A 92 -8.03 -3.96 -14.51
CA GLU A 92 -6.94 -4.95 -14.57
C GLU A 92 -5.65 -4.49 -13.89
N GLY A 93 -5.75 -4.04 -12.65
CA GLY A 93 -4.58 -3.68 -11.85
C GLY A 93 -3.78 -4.92 -11.50
N ARG A 94 -2.46 -4.80 -11.59
CA ARG A 94 -1.52 -5.88 -11.25
C ARG A 94 -0.65 -5.55 -10.06
N GLN A 95 -0.31 -4.28 -9.92
CA GLN A 95 0.56 -3.80 -8.87
C GLN A 95 0.15 -2.37 -8.49
N ILE A 96 0.32 -2.07 -7.22
CA ILE A 96 0.19 -0.74 -6.66
C ILE A 96 1.50 -0.29 -6.03
N ASP A 97 1.73 1.01 -6.07
CA ASP A 97 2.76 1.67 -5.29
C ASP A 97 2.25 3.01 -4.76
N PHE A 98 2.80 3.46 -3.64
CA PHE A 98 2.45 4.73 -3.04
C PHE A 98 3.51 5.77 -3.38
N SER A 99 3.10 7.01 -3.65
CA SER A 99 4.04 8.12 -3.68
C SER A 99 4.72 8.28 -2.31
N PRO A 100 5.99 8.72 -2.23
CA PRO A 100 6.69 8.90 -0.94
C PRO A 100 5.97 9.81 0.06
N GLY A 101 5.26 10.83 -0.42
CA GLY A 101 4.45 11.72 0.41
C GLY A 101 3.02 11.24 0.64
N GLU A 102 2.68 10.01 0.23
CA GLU A 102 1.38 9.34 0.43
C GLU A 102 0.16 10.10 -0.13
N ASN A 103 0.41 11.04 -1.06
CA ASN A 103 -0.63 11.83 -1.72
C ASN A 103 -1.25 11.13 -2.93
N TYR A 104 -0.55 10.15 -3.50
CA TYR A 104 -0.98 9.42 -4.69
C TYR A 104 -0.72 7.93 -4.57
N ILE A 105 -1.56 7.14 -5.24
CA ILE A 105 -1.30 5.74 -5.58
C ILE A 105 -1.04 5.63 -7.07
N VAL A 106 -0.03 4.86 -7.43
CA VAL A 106 0.25 4.46 -8.81
C VAL A 106 -0.24 3.04 -8.99
N VAL A 107 -1.03 2.80 -10.03
CA VAL A 107 -1.53 1.48 -10.39
C VAL A 107 -0.95 1.10 -11.74
N ASN A 108 -0.24 -0.03 -11.78
CA ASN A 108 0.15 -0.66 -13.03
C ASN A 108 -1.02 -1.52 -13.53
N CYS A 109 -1.69 -1.08 -14.58
CA CYS A 109 -2.77 -1.79 -15.26
C CYS A 109 -2.26 -2.52 -16.51
N GLY A 110 -2.86 -3.66 -16.84
CA GLY A 110 -2.67 -4.31 -18.14
C GLY A 110 -3.32 -5.68 -18.28
N LYS A 111 -3.77 -6.01 -19.49
CA LYS A 111 -4.45 -7.28 -19.83
C LYS A 111 -3.53 -8.47 -19.69
N ARG A 112 -3.92 -9.44 -18.84
CA ARG A 112 -3.12 -10.66 -18.62
C ARG A 112 -2.87 -11.35 -19.97
N GLY A 113 -1.60 -11.43 -20.39
CA GLY A 113 -1.20 -12.00 -21.69
C GLY A 113 -0.91 -10.98 -22.80
N GLU A 114 -1.34 -9.72 -22.65
CA GLU A 114 -0.90 -8.63 -23.54
C GLU A 114 0.41 -8.07 -22.99
N GLN A 115 1.49 -8.30 -23.74
CA GLN A 115 2.85 -8.01 -23.30
C GLN A 115 3.26 -6.54 -23.47
N TYR A 116 2.43 -5.70 -24.11
CA TYR A 116 2.89 -4.40 -24.64
C TYR A 116 1.98 -3.20 -24.31
N ALA A 117 0.86 -3.38 -23.60
CA ALA A 117 -0.01 -2.29 -23.20
C ALA A 117 0.01 -2.16 -21.67
N ALA A 118 1.03 -1.47 -21.15
CA ALA A 118 1.05 -1.08 -19.74
C ALA A 118 0.42 0.31 -19.62
N VAL A 119 -0.64 0.40 -18.82
CA VAL A 119 -1.23 1.69 -18.45
C VAL A 119 -0.90 1.96 -16.99
N GLN A 120 -0.13 2.99 -16.73
CA GLN A 120 0.10 3.48 -15.37
C GLN A 120 -0.93 4.56 -15.03
N LYS A 121 -1.69 4.37 -13.96
CA LYS A 121 -2.65 5.36 -13.46
C LYS A 121 -2.16 5.96 -12.16
N VAL A 122 -2.15 7.28 -12.08
CA VAL A 122 -1.89 8.04 -10.84
C VAL A 122 -3.23 8.48 -10.28
N ILE A 123 -3.53 8.01 -9.07
CA ILE A 123 -4.79 8.21 -8.36
C ILE A 123 -4.52 9.08 -7.13
N ASP A 124 -5.32 10.12 -6.94
CA ASP A 124 -5.27 10.98 -5.76
C ASP A 124 -5.79 10.23 -4.52
N MET A 125 -5.00 10.18 -3.46
CA MET A 125 -5.34 9.44 -2.23
C MET A 125 -6.51 10.03 -1.47
N LYS A 126 -6.71 11.35 -1.56
CA LYS A 126 -7.79 12.04 -0.83
C LYS A 126 -9.13 11.83 -1.52
N THR A 127 -9.16 11.79 -2.85
CA THR A 127 -10.41 11.71 -3.61
C THR A 127 -10.66 10.35 -4.26
N GLY A 128 -9.66 9.48 -4.38
CA GLY A 128 -9.74 8.24 -5.15
C GLY A 128 -9.90 8.44 -6.65
N ILE A 129 -9.63 9.65 -7.17
CA ILE A 129 -9.86 10.00 -8.59
C ILE A 129 -8.52 9.92 -9.33
N ALA A 130 -8.53 9.25 -10.49
CA ALA A 130 -7.39 9.24 -11.40
C ALA A 130 -7.08 10.66 -11.90
N LYS A 131 -5.85 11.12 -11.63
CA LYS A 131 -5.34 12.44 -12.08
C LYS A 131 -4.61 12.34 -13.40
N LYS A 132 -3.95 11.21 -13.66
CA LYS A 132 -3.12 11.02 -14.85
C LYS A 132 -3.07 9.55 -15.23
N SER A 133 -3.02 9.30 -16.54
CA SER A 133 -2.69 8.00 -17.11
C SER A 133 -1.48 8.15 -18.02
N PHE A 134 -0.60 7.17 -17.98
CA PHE A 134 0.52 7.02 -18.90
C PHE A 134 0.35 5.70 -19.63
N GLU A 135 0.33 5.77 -20.95
CA GLU A 135 0.32 4.60 -21.80
C GLU A 135 1.75 4.33 -22.24
N GLY A 136 2.15 3.07 -22.15
CA GLY A 136 3.51 2.68 -22.52
C GLY A 136 3.62 1.20 -22.84
N ILE A 137 4.77 0.87 -23.41
CA ILE A 137 5.18 -0.51 -23.65
C ILE A 137 6.12 -0.87 -22.49
N ALA A 138 5.71 -1.78 -21.62
CA ALA A 138 6.61 -2.33 -20.61
C ALA A 138 7.53 -3.36 -21.29
N PRO A 139 8.86 -3.18 -21.28
CA PRO A 139 9.78 -4.23 -21.74
C PRO A 139 9.66 -5.47 -20.81
N ILE A 140 10.01 -6.64 -21.35
CA ILE A 140 9.77 -7.99 -20.76
C ILE A 140 10.55 -8.24 -19.43
N SER A 141 11.17 -7.22 -18.83
CA SER A 141 11.86 -7.33 -17.55
C SER A 141 11.36 -6.26 -16.59
N MET A 142 10.19 -6.51 -16.01
CA MET A 142 9.81 -5.90 -14.74
C MET A 142 9.54 -7.00 -13.70
N GLY A 143 10.35 -8.06 -13.81
CA GLY A 143 10.43 -9.17 -12.89
C GLY A 143 11.90 -9.59 -12.83
N MET A 144 12.48 -9.48 -11.64
CA MET A 144 13.86 -9.81 -11.30
C MET A 144 14.89 -8.72 -11.63
N LEU A 145 14.95 -7.70 -10.77
CA LEU A 145 16.27 -7.27 -10.30
C LEU A 145 16.88 -8.51 -9.64
N THR A 146 17.80 -9.18 -10.31
CA THR A 146 18.68 -10.13 -9.64
C THR A 146 19.42 -9.34 -8.56
N PRO A 147 19.38 -9.74 -7.28
CA PRO A 147 20.23 -9.11 -6.29
C PRO A 147 21.68 -9.37 -6.73
N THR A 148 22.34 -8.34 -7.24
CA THR A 148 23.79 -8.37 -7.38
C THR A 148 24.33 -8.19 -5.97
N VAL A 149 24.75 -9.30 -5.37
CA VAL A 149 25.58 -9.28 -4.16
C VAL A 149 26.90 -8.63 -4.57
N ILE A 150 27.24 -7.53 -3.90
CA ILE A 150 28.60 -6.96 -3.88
C ILE A 150 29.25 -7.44 -2.59
#